data_AF-A0A7Y3AE78-F1
#
_entry.id   AF-A0A7Y3AE78-F1
#
_cell.length_a   1.000
_cell.length_b   1.000
_cell.length_c   1.000
_cell.angle_alpha   90.00
_cell.angle_beta   90.00
_cell.angle_gamma   90.00
#
_symmetry.space_group_name_H-M   'P 1'
#
loop_
_entity.id
_entity.type
_entity.pdbx_description
1 polymer ?
#
loop_
_entity_poly.entity_id
_entity_poly.type
_entity_poly.pdbx_seq_one_letter_code
_entity_poly.pdbx_strand_id
1 'polypeptide(L)'
;MTLYEVRKNMVWHLENIRFLHPPDDFTGTFSNEKMQARHKERQKHKINDILSRLESEKHPVKAMRILDPREYIQFLRNNIDLFRQANLLEETVLSLFYRKNTPFALVGSYEVWKSLFECCDPEKIYLVGKPFPYKTITAYRGSATGIAKGLNWTVNKQEVAWILERWQDKSLGGGTVFGLEITRDDILVYTEKDKRQEVILRTDIAETREPTIISSL
;
A
#
# COMPACT_ATOMS: atom_id res chain seq x y z
N MET A 1 8.62 -23.28 6.94
CA MET A 1 9.97 -23.86 6.84
C MET A 1 10.72 -23.10 5.75
N THR A 2 11.78 -22.36 6.09
CA THR A 2 12.61 -21.63 5.13
C THR A 2 13.51 -22.63 4.42
N LEU A 3 13.42 -22.74 3.09
CA LEU A 3 14.16 -23.77 2.32
C LEU A 3 15.54 -23.30 1.86
N TYR A 4 15.85 -22.02 2.03
CA TYR A 4 17.08 -21.40 1.56
C TYR A 4 17.73 -20.60 2.69
N GLU A 5 19.01 -20.87 2.95
CA GLU A 5 19.77 -20.15 3.98
C GLU A 5 20.11 -18.74 3.50
N VAL A 6 19.66 -17.75 4.28
CA VAL A 6 20.10 -16.36 4.11
C VAL A 6 21.56 -16.27 4.56
N ARG A 7 22.42 -15.69 3.71
CA ARG A 7 23.85 -15.56 4.01
C ARG A 7 24.08 -14.68 5.25
N LYS A 8 25.10 -15.02 6.06
CA LYS A 8 25.46 -14.33 7.32
C LYS A 8 25.68 -12.80 7.21
N ASN A 9 25.95 -12.28 6.01
CA ASN A 9 26.24 -10.86 5.78
C ASN A 9 25.07 -10.07 5.18
N MET A 10 23.87 -10.68 5.09
CA MET A 10 22.70 -10.00 4.54
C MET A 10 22.20 -8.93 5.52
N VAL A 11 22.16 -7.68 5.07
CA VAL A 11 21.62 -6.55 5.85
C VAL A 11 20.09 -6.56 5.85
N TRP A 12 19.47 -7.20 4.86
CA TRP A 12 18.03 -7.24 4.69
C TRP A 12 17.35 -8.36 5.48
N HIS A 13 16.29 -7.99 6.20
CA HIS A 13 15.37 -8.90 6.88
C HIS A 13 14.35 -9.46 5.88
N LEU A 14 14.40 -10.78 5.63
CA LEU A 14 13.64 -11.46 4.58
C LEU A 14 12.59 -12.44 5.13
N GLU A 15 12.14 -12.28 6.38
CA GLU A 15 11.15 -13.16 6.98
C GLU A 15 9.82 -13.12 6.20
N ASN A 16 9.25 -14.29 5.89
CA ASN A 16 7.97 -14.43 5.19
C ASN A 16 7.91 -13.77 3.80
N ILE A 17 9.05 -13.54 3.15
CA ILE A 17 9.11 -13.08 1.76
C ILE A 17 8.84 -14.27 0.83
N ARG A 18 7.94 -14.10 -0.14
CA ARG A 18 7.34 -15.20 -0.91
C ARG A 18 8.36 -15.98 -1.74
N PHE A 19 9.36 -15.34 -2.34
CA PHE A 19 10.36 -16.06 -3.16
C PHE A 19 11.19 -17.08 -2.36
N LEU A 20 11.22 -17.00 -1.02
CA LEU A 20 11.88 -17.95 -0.13
C LEU A 20 10.99 -19.13 0.27
N HIS A 21 9.71 -19.11 -0.08
CA HIS A 21 8.70 -20.09 0.28
C HIS A 21 7.95 -20.61 -0.96
N PRO A 22 8.10 -21.90 -1.35
CA PRO A 22 7.23 -22.52 -2.34
C PRO A 22 5.76 -22.44 -1.91
N PRO A 23 4.78 -22.45 -2.83
CA PRO A 23 4.89 -22.78 -4.26
C PRO A 23 4.83 -21.58 -5.23
N ASP A 24 4.90 -20.34 -4.74
CA ASP A 24 4.20 -19.25 -5.43
C ASP A 24 4.92 -18.61 -6.62
N ASP A 25 6.25 -18.62 -6.66
CA ASP A 25 7.01 -18.11 -7.82
C ASP A 25 7.31 -19.20 -8.86
N PHE A 26 7.03 -20.45 -8.52
CA PHE A 26 7.36 -21.63 -9.29
C PHE A 26 6.27 -22.69 -9.10
N THR A 27 5.12 -22.41 -9.69
CA THR A 27 3.97 -23.30 -9.63
C THR A 27 4.26 -24.61 -10.38
N GLY A 28 4.00 -25.73 -9.71
CA GLY A 28 3.89 -27.04 -10.36
C GLY A 28 4.91 -28.08 -9.91
N THR A 29 4.50 -29.34 -10.00
CA THR A 29 5.38 -30.50 -9.90
C THR A 29 5.26 -31.27 -11.19
N PHE A 30 6.39 -31.61 -11.81
CA PHE A 30 6.41 -32.45 -13.00
C PHE A 30 6.44 -33.92 -12.58
N SER A 31 5.56 -34.73 -13.15
CA SER A 31 5.60 -36.19 -13.01
C SER A 31 6.86 -36.80 -13.63
N ASN A 32 7.47 -36.11 -14.59
CA ASN A 32 8.75 -36.47 -15.17
C ASN A 32 9.91 -35.98 -14.30
N GLU A 33 10.69 -36.91 -13.76
CA GLU A 33 11.82 -36.62 -12.86
C GLU A 33 12.88 -35.69 -13.47
N LYS A 34 13.18 -35.84 -14.77
CA LYS A 34 14.15 -34.97 -15.46
C LYS A 34 13.63 -33.53 -15.56
N MET A 35 12.33 -33.36 -15.83
CA MET A 35 11.71 -32.03 -15.84
C MET A 35 11.63 -31.43 -14.44
N GLN A 36 11.33 -32.23 -13.42
CA GLN A 36 11.31 -31.78 -12.04
C GLN A 36 12.70 -31.34 -11.55
N ALA A 37 13.76 -32.08 -11.92
CA ALA A 37 15.14 -31.71 -11.61
C ALA A 37 15.55 -30.38 -12.27
N ARG A 38 15.28 -30.23 -13.57
CA ARG A 38 15.53 -28.96 -14.31
C ARG A 38 14.74 -27.79 -13.73
N HIS A 39 13.50 -28.03 -13.30
CA HIS A 39 12.68 -27.01 -12.66
C HIS A 39 13.32 -26.56 -11.35
N LYS A 40 13.64 -27.48 -10.44
CA LYS A 40 14.33 -27.18 -9.16
C LYS A 40 15.65 -26.44 -9.36
N GLU A 41 16.43 -26.80 -10.37
CA GLU A 41 17.70 -26.12 -10.69
C GLU A 41 17.47 -24.67 -11.12
N ARG A 42 16.47 -24.41 -11.98
CA ARG A 42 16.06 -23.04 -12.35
C ARG A 42 15.55 -22.25 -11.14
N GLN A 43 14.78 -22.88 -10.25
CA GLN A 43 14.33 -22.25 -9.00
C GLN A 43 15.53 -21.78 -8.17
N LYS A 44 16.46 -22.71 -7.92
CA LYS A 44 17.67 -22.43 -7.14
C LYS A 44 18.51 -21.32 -7.78
N HIS A 45 18.65 -21.32 -9.11
CA HIS A 45 19.40 -20.28 -9.81
C HIS A 45 18.75 -18.89 -9.66
N LYS A 46 17.44 -18.78 -9.89
CA LYS A 46 16.71 -17.51 -9.73
C LYS A 46 16.75 -17.00 -8.27
N ILE A 47 16.59 -17.89 -7.29
CA ILE A 47 16.68 -17.52 -5.86
C ILE A 47 18.08 -17.03 -5.52
N ASN A 48 19.13 -17.72 -5.99
CA ASN A 48 20.51 -17.30 -5.77
C ASN A 48 20.83 -15.95 -6.44
N ASP A 49 20.31 -15.69 -7.64
CA ASP A 49 20.46 -14.39 -8.31
C ASP A 49 19.83 -13.26 -7.49
N ILE A 50 18.58 -13.44 -7.02
CA ILE A 50 17.89 -12.47 -6.16
C ILE A 50 18.70 -12.21 -4.89
N LEU A 51 19.15 -13.27 -4.20
CA LEU A 51 19.96 -13.15 -2.98
C LEU A 51 21.28 -12.42 -3.25
N SER A 52 21.98 -12.73 -4.35
CA SER A 52 23.23 -12.05 -4.71
C SER A 52 23.03 -10.57 -5.01
N ARG A 53 21.93 -10.21 -5.66
CA ARG A 53 21.60 -8.80 -5.95
C ARG A 53 21.21 -8.06 -4.67
N LEU A 54 20.45 -8.69 -3.77
CA LEU A 54 20.12 -8.12 -2.46
C LEU A 54 21.35 -7.92 -1.59
N GLU A 55 22.31 -8.85 -1.60
CA GLU A 55 23.54 -8.76 -0.82
C GLU A 55 24.43 -7.57 -1.27
N SER A 56 24.39 -7.21 -2.55
CA SER A 56 25.19 -6.11 -3.10
C SER A 56 24.50 -4.74 -3.04
N GLU A 57 23.16 -4.70 -2.99
CA GLU A 57 22.41 -3.46 -2.93
C GLU A 57 22.24 -2.99 -1.47
N LYS A 58 22.62 -1.73 -1.21
CA LYS A 58 22.56 -1.11 0.12
C LYS A 58 21.43 -0.09 0.24
N HIS A 59 20.90 0.39 -0.88
CA HIS A 59 19.85 1.40 -0.88
C HIS A 59 18.47 0.74 -0.70
N PRO A 60 17.70 1.05 0.37
CA PRO A 60 16.47 0.31 0.72
C PRO A 60 15.44 0.20 -0.42
N VAL A 61 15.16 1.32 -1.10
CA VAL A 61 14.20 1.34 -2.22
C VAL A 61 14.69 0.51 -3.41
N LYS A 62 16.00 0.48 -3.68
CA LYS A 62 16.56 -0.30 -4.80
C LYS A 62 16.56 -1.79 -4.46
N ALA A 63 16.90 -2.13 -3.21
CA ALA A 63 16.83 -3.50 -2.71
C ALA A 63 15.40 -4.05 -2.80
N MET A 64 14.41 -3.27 -2.35
CA MET A 64 13.00 -3.61 -2.49
C MET A 64 12.62 -3.88 -3.96
N ARG A 65 13.10 -3.06 -4.91
CA ARG A 65 12.80 -3.20 -6.34
C ARG A 65 13.46 -4.39 -7.03
N ILE A 66 14.35 -5.13 -6.35
CA ILE A 66 14.86 -6.42 -6.85
C ILE A 66 13.77 -7.50 -6.76
N LEU A 67 12.86 -7.36 -5.79
CA LEU A 67 11.78 -8.30 -5.50
C LEU A 67 10.57 -8.13 -6.43
N ASP A 68 9.63 -9.08 -6.35
CA ASP A 68 8.33 -8.91 -7.02
C ASP A 68 7.51 -7.79 -6.33
N PRO A 69 6.76 -6.95 -7.07
CA PRO A 69 5.93 -5.91 -6.47
C PRO A 69 4.92 -6.39 -5.42
N ARG A 70 4.54 -7.67 -5.43
CA ARG A 70 3.68 -8.30 -4.42
C ARG A 70 4.38 -8.46 -3.06
N GLU A 71 5.70 -8.38 -3.03
CA GLU A 71 6.54 -8.56 -1.84
C GLU A 71 6.93 -7.23 -1.17
N TYR A 72 6.74 -6.10 -1.87
CA TYR A 72 7.20 -4.78 -1.41
C TYR A 72 6.68 -4.40 -0.02
N ILE A 73 5.40 -4.68 0.28
CA ILE A 73 4.81 -4.39 1.59
C ILE A 73 5.49 -5.22 2.68
N GLN A 74 5.69 -6.52 2.46
CA GLN A 74 6.33 -7.39 3.45
C GLN A 74 7.80 -7.00 3.63
N PHE A 75 8.52 -6.71 2.54
CA PHE A 75 9.91 -6.26 2.60
C PHE A 75 10.05 -4.94 3.37
N LEU A 76 9.17 -3.97 3.12
CA LEU A 76 9.15 -2.72 3.87
C LEU A 76 8.90 -2.98 5.37
N ARG A 77 7.91 -3.82 5.71
CA ARG A 77 7.59 -4.15 7.12
C ARG A 77 8.75 -4.79 7.86
N ASN A 78 9.47 -5.71 7.22
CA ASN A 78 10.63 -6.35 7.83
C ASN A 78 11.80 -5.38 8.04
N ASN A 79 11.87 -4.29 7.27
CA ASN A 79 13.04 -3.42 7.19
C ASN A 79 12.73 -1.96 7.56
N ILE A 80 11.65 -1.69 8.31
CA ILE A 80 11.18 -0.33 8.65
C ILE A 80 12.33 0.55 9.15
N ASP A 81 13.15 0.03 10.07
CA ASP A 81 14.24 0.81 10.67
C ASP A 81 15.31 1.19 9.65
N LEU A 82 15.62 0.33 8.68
CA LEU A 82 16.57 0.63 7.60
C LEU A 82 16.03 1.71 6.66
N PHE A 83 14.74 1.68 6.34
CA PHE A 83 14.09 2.75 5.58
C PHE A 83 14.07 4.08 6.35
N ARG A 84 13.84 4.02 7.68
CA ARG A 84 13.84 5.19 8.56
C ARG A 84 15.25 5.81 8.66
N GLN A 85 16.27 4.98 8.87
CA GLN A 85 17.68 5.42 8.93
C GLN A 85 18.13 6.06 7.61
N ALA A 86 17.64 5.57 6.48
CA ALA A 86 17.89 6.17 5.16
C ALA A 86 17.03 7.40 4.85
N ASN A 87 16.12 7.80 5.74
CA ASN A 87 15.14 8.88 5.51
C ASN A 87 14.27 8.67 4.26
N LEU A 88 13.86 7.42 4.02
CA LEU A 88 13.05 7.00 2.86
C LEU A 88 11.71 6.36 3.26
N LEU A 89 11.42 6.22 4.56
CA LEU A 89 10.24 5.50 5.05
C LEU A 89 8.94 6.14 4.57
N GLU A 90 8.74 7.42 4.85
CA GLU A 90 7.49 8.13 4.59
C GLU A 90 7.17 8.19 3.09
N GLU A 91 8.16 8.52 2.25
CA GLU A 91 8.01 8.53 0.80
C GLU A 91 7.68 7.13 0.25
N THR A 92 8.32 6.09 0.79
CA THR A 92 8.08 4.71 0.35
C THR A 92 6.68 4.24 0.75
N VAL A 93 6.25 4.49 1.99
CA VAL A 93 4.89 4.14 2.47
C VAL A 93 3.84 4.81 1.59
N LEU A 94 3.99 6.12 1.34
CA LEU A 94 3.04 6.88 0.52
C LEU A 94 3.00 6.39 -0.93
N SER A 95 4.18 6.11 -1.52
CA SER A 95 4.29 5.59 -2.88
C SER A 95 3.61 4.23 -3.05
N LEU A 96 3.79 3.32 -2.09
CA LEU A 96 3.15 2.01 -2.11
C LEU A 96 1.64 2.11 -1.85
N PHE A 97 1.21 3.03 -0.98
CA PHE A 97 -0.20 3.25 -0.69
C PHE A 97 -0.99 3.63 -1.94
N TYR A 98 -0.55 4.66 -2.69
CA TYR A 98 -1.25 5.11 -3.89
C TYR A 98 -1.22 4.14 -5.06
N ARG A 99 -0.25 3.23 -5.11
CA ARG A 99 -0.23 2.15 -6.12
C ARG A 99 -1.36 1.14 -5.94
N LYS A 100 -1.84 0.97 -4.70
CA LYS A 100 -2.78 -0.09 -4.33
C LYS A 100 -4.13 0.44 -3.85
N ASN A 101 -4.21 1.73 -3.51
CA ASN A 101 -5.40 2.33 -2.94
C ASN A 101 -5.76 3.60 -3.71
N THR A 102 -7.04 3.69 -4.06
CA THR A 102 -7.70 4.94 -4.43
C THR A 102 -8.88 5.14 -3.49
N PRO A 103 -9.48 6.34 -3.40
CA PRO A 103 -10.66 6.58 -2.56
C PRO A 103 -11.89 5.72 -2.93
N PHE A 104 -11.82 4.96 -4.03
CA PHE A 104 -12.90 4.15 -4.60
C PHE A 104 -12.49 2.69 -4.92
N ALA A 105 -11.32 2.24 -4.45
CA ALA A 105 -10.82 0.89 -4.71
C ALA A 105 -11.47 -0.19 -3.81
N LEU A 106 -11.49 -1.44 -4.29
CA LEU A 106 -11.80 -2.62 -3.48
C LEU A 106 -10.70 -2.81 -2.42
N VAL A 107 -10.98 -2.28 -1.23
CA VAL A 107 -10.30 -2.40 0.06
C VAL A 107 -8.95 -3.16 0.03
N GLY A 108 -7.84 -2.42 -0.06
CA GLY A 108 -6.56 -2.92 0.46
C GLY A 108 -6.68 -3.19 1.96
N SER A 109 -5.84 -4.07 2.53
CA SER A 109 -5.92 -4.40 3.97
C SER A 109 -5.74 -3.14 4.83
N TYR A 110 -6.84 -2.63 5.37
CA TYR A 110 -6.87 -1.40 6.17
C TYR A 110 -5.87 -1.47 7.33
N GLU A 111 -5.85 -2.60 8.05
CA GLU A 111 -4.96 -2.81 9.20
C GLU A 111 -3.48 -2.81 8.82
N VAL A 112 -3.12 -3.33 7.64
CA VAL A 112 -1.74 -3.27 7.15
C VAL A 112 -1.33 -1.83 6.89
N TRP A 113 -2.19 -1.04 6.25
CA TRP A 113 -1.89 0.36 5.96
C TRP A 113 -1.89 1.23 7.20
N LYS A 114 -2.83 1.02 8.11
CA LYS A 114 -2.87 1.66 9.43
C LYS A 114 -1.53 1.46 10.16
N SER A 115 -1.10 0.21 10.31
CA SER A 115 0.17 -0.12 10.96
C SER A 115 1.38 0.53 10.30
N LEU A 116 1.40 0.63 8.96
CA LEU A 116 2.50 1.28 8.24
C LEU A 116 2.51 2.80 8.46
N PHE A 117 1.36 3.45 8.43
CA PHE A 117 1.28 4.90 8.69
C PHE A 117 1.58 5.24 10.15
N GLU A 118 1.22 4.38 11.10
CA GLU A 118 1.59 4.52 12.51
C GLU A 118 3.11 4.42 12.75
N CYS A 119 3.85 3.79 11.83
CA CYS A 119 5.31 3.72 11.90
C CYS A 119 6.01 4.96 11.30
N CYS A 120 5.28 5.81 10.57
CA CYS A 120 5.80 7.03 9.96
C CYS A 120 5.87 8.16 10.98
N ASP A 121 6.81 9.07 10.78
CA ASP A 121 6.81 10.36 11.46
C ASP A 121 5.71 11.27 10.85
N PRO A 122 4.74 11.76 11.65
CA PRO A 122 3.63 12.58 11.15
C PRO A 122 4.06 13.88 10.47
N GLU A 123 5.13 14.52 10.96
CA GLU A 123 5.63 15.76 10.38
C GLU A 123 6.34 15.47 9.05
N LYS A 124 7.18 14.44 9.03
CA LYS A 124 7.89 14.05 7.79
C LYS A 124 6.91 13.63 6.71
N ILE A 125 5.90 12.82 7.01
CA ILE A 125 4.95 12.35 6.00
C ILE A 125 4.06 13.49 5.48
N TYR A 126 3.70 14.44 6.34
CA TYR A 126 2.99 15.64 5.91
C TYR A 126 3.81 16.43 4.89
N LEU A 127 5.13 16.55 5.11
CA LEU A 127 6.06 17.24 4.20
C LEU A 127 6.30 16.52 2.87
N VAL A 128 6.03 15.21 2.78
CA VAL A 128 6.06 14.48 1.49
C VAL A 128 4.90 14.94 0.58
N GLY A 129 3.79 15.39 1.18
CA GLY A 129 2.63 15.89 0.45
C GLY A 129 2.72 17.35 0.05
N LYS A 130 1.55 17.96 -0.16
CA LYS A 130 1.39 19.39 -0.37
C LYS A 130 0.72 20.04 0.85
N PRO A 131 0.96 21.34 1.09
CA PRO A 131 0.19 22.11 2.06
C PRO A 131 -1.32 21.99 1.79
N PHE A 132 -2.08 21.67 2.82
CA PHE A 132 -3.53 21.55 2.70
C PHE A 132 -4.17 22.94 2.58
N PRO A 133 -4.90 23.22 1.49
CA PRO A 133 -5.32 24.60 1.19
C PRO A 133 -6.61 25.02 1.89
N TYR A 134 -7.26 24.12 2.64
CA TYR A 134 -8.56 24.36 3.26
C TYR A 134 -8.45 24.47 4.78
N LYS A 135 -9.22 25.39 5.37
CA LYS A 135 -9.40 25.45 6.83
C LYS A 135 -10.30 24.32 7.32
N THR A 136 -11.44 24.16 6.64
CA THR A 136 -12.45 23.13 6.88
C THR A 136 -13.08 22.77 5.53
N ILE A 137 -13.26 21.48 5.26
CA ILE A 137 -13.89 21.00 4.02
C ILE A 137 -14.49 19.61 4.23
N THR A 138 -15.53 19.28 3.46
CA THR A 138 -16.00 17.89 3.37
C THR A 138 -15.07 17.10 2.44
N ALA A 139 -14.44 16.07 2.98
CA ALA A 139 -13.77 15.04 2.20
C ALA A 139 -14.72 13.88 1.95
N TYR A 140 -14.53 13.18 0.85
CA TYR A 140 -15.43 12.14 0.36
C TYR A 140 -14.69 10.83 0.12
N ARG A 141 -15.39 9.72 0.32
CA ARG A 141 -14.88 8.38 0.02
C ARG A 141 -16.01 7.53 -0.52
N GLY A 142 -15.74 6.71 -1.53
CA GLY A 142 -16.73 5.74 -2.00
C GLY A 142 -16.37 4.32 -1.59
N SER A 143 -17.39 3.51 -1.37
CA SER A 143 -17.25 2.11 -0.99
C SER A 143 -18.29 1.25 -1.71
N ALA A 144 -17.82 0.34 -2.57
CA ALA A 144 -18.69 -0.64 -3.23
C ALA A 144 -19.31 -1.62 -2.22
N THR A 145 -18.64 -1.90 -1.10
CA THR A 145 -19.12 -2.81 -0.05
C THR A 145 -19.91 -2.11 1.05
N GLY A 146 -20.11 -0.79 0.95
CA GLY A 146 -20.80 0.00 1.97
C GLY A 146 -20.00 0.24 3.26
N ILE A 147 -18.73 -0.17 3.33
CA ILE A 147 -17.87 0.08 4.48
C ILE A 147 -17.42 1.54 4.46
N ALA A 148 -17.78 2.34 5.47
CA ALA A 148 -17.40 3.75 5.60
C ALA A 148 -15.95 3.97 6.08
N LYS A 149 -15.37 3.00 6.82
CA LYS A 149 -14.00 3.05 7.35
C LYS A 149 -12.95 3.04 6.23
N GLY A 150 -12.07 4.03 6.21
CA GLY A 150 -10.96 4.09 5.27
C GLY A 150 -10.01 5.27 5.50
N LEU A 151 -8.76 5.11 5.08
CA LEU A 151 -7.73 6.14 5.21
C LEU A 151 -7.73 7.15 4.06
N ASN A 152 -8.07 6.72 2.84
CA ASN A 152 -8.02 7.56 1.63
C ASN A 152 -9.37 8.21 1.32
N TRP A 153 -9.36 9.54 1.17
CA TRP A 153 -10.50 10.39 0.87
C TRP A 153 -10.13 11.37 -0.25
N THR A 154 -11.11 11.96 -0.92
CA THR A 154 -10.92 12.99 -1.93
C THR A 154 -11.68 14.25 -1.57
N VAL A 155 -11.14 15.42 -1.84
CA VAL A 155 -11.87 16.70 -1.76
C VAL A 155 -12.35 17.17 -3.14
N ASN A 156 -12.10 16.38 -4.20
CA ASN A 156 -12.53 16.71 -5.54
C ASN A 156 -14.03 16.39 -5.74
N LYS A 157 -14.87 17.42 -5.67
CA LYS A 157 -16.33 17.30 -5.89
C LYS A 157 -16.70 16.80 -7.29
N GLN A 158 -15.91 17.09 -8.32
CA GLN A 158 -16.21 16.63 -9.69
C GLN A 158 -16.06 15.10 -9.81
N GLU A 159 -15.03 14.55 -9.19
CA GLU A 159 -14.82 13.10 -9.11
C GLU A 159 -15.98 12.42 -8.36
N VAL A 160 -16.41 13.03 -7.25
CA VAL A 160 -17.49 12.50 -6.43
C VAL A 160 -18.84 12.56 -7.16
N ALA A 161 -19.13 13.65 -7.89
CA ALA A 161 -20.35 13.79 -8.68
C ALA A 161 -20.47 12.66 -9.73
N TRP A 162 -19.38 12.41 -10.45
CA TRP A 162 -19.31 11.35 -11.45
C TRP A 162 -19.54 9.95 -10.85
N ILE A 163 -19.02 9.70 -9.64
CA ILE A 163 -19.23 8.41 -8.96
C ILE A 163 -20.65 8.27 -8.42
N LEU A 164 -21.22 9.34 -7.86
CA LEU A 164 -22.61 9.33 -7.42
C LEU A 164 -23.54 8.97 -8.57
N GLU A 165 -23.36 9.57 -9.74
CA GLU A 165 -24.12 9.25 -10.97
C GLU A 165 -23.92 7.78 -11.38
N ARG A 166 -22.67 7.32 -11.44
CA ARG A 166 -22.35 5.94 -11.83
C ARG A 166 -22.91 4.88 -10.86
N TRP A 167 -23.00 5.20 -9.58
CA TRP A 167 -23.42 4.25 -8.53
C TRP A 167 -24.90 4.36 -8.15
N GLN A 168 -25.71 5.13 -8.89
CA GLN A 168 -27.15 5.19 -8.67
C GLN A 168 -27.81 3.81 -8.81
N ASP A 169 -27.39 3.00 -9.78
CA ASP A 169 -27.92 1.65 -9.96
C ASP A 169 -27.19 0.62 -9.09
N LYS A 170 -27.81 0.28 -7.96
CA LYS A 170 -27.30 -0.75 -7.03
C LYS A 170 -27.33 -2.16 -7.62
N SER A 171 -28.22 -2.43 -8.59
CA SER A 171 -28.34 -3.75 -9.21
C SER A 171 -27.18 -4.09 -10.14
N LEU A 172 -26.45 -3.07 -10.62
CA LEU A 172 -25.26 -3.20 -11.47
C LEU A 172 -23.94 -3.03 -10.71
N GLY A 173 -23.95 -3.23 -9.38
CA GLY A 173 -22.76 -3.13 -8.54
C GLY A 173 -22.48 -1.72 -8.00
N GLY A 174 -23.52 -0.91 -7.82
CA GLY A 174 -23.41 0.42 -7.21
C GLY A 174 -22.86 0.40 -5.78
N GLY A 175 -22.25 1.52 -5.35
CA GLY A 175 -21.63 1.68 -4.03
C GLY A 175 -22.19 2.87 -3.26
N THR A 176 -21.69 3.09 -2.05
CA THR A 176 -22.10 4.20 -1.18
C THR A 176 -20.99 5.24 -1.12
N VAL A 177 -21.35 6.51 -1.28
CA VAL A 177 -20.44 7.64 -1.05
C VAL A 177 -20.66 8.16 0.37
N PHE A 178 -19.56 8.38 1.06
CA PHE A 178 -19.51 8.93 2.41
C PHE A 178 -18.84 10.31 2.38
N GLY A 179 -19.26 11.18 3.28
CA GLY A 179 -18.70 12.50 3.51
C GLY A 179 -18.25 12.65 4.96
N LEU A 180 -17.13 13.31 5.16
CA LEU A 180 -16.60 13.65 6.48
C LEU A 180 -16.07 15.08 6.44
N GLU A 181 -16.54 15.94 7.34
CA GLU A 181 -15.97 17.28 7.50
C GLU A 181 -14.62 17.18 8.19
N ILE A 182 -13.56 17.68 7.55
CA ILE A 182 -12.19 17.59 8.02
C ILE A 182 -11.51 18.96 8.07
N THR A 183 -10.50 19.05 8.91
CA THR A 183 -9.60 20.18 9.08
C THR A 183 -8.16 19.75 8.80
N ARG A 184 -7.21 20.69 8.88
CA ARG A 184 -5.78 20.38 8.75
C ARG A 184 -5.26 19.42 9.84
N ASP A 185 -5.85 19.45 11.03
CA ASP A 185 -5.36 18.63 12.15
C ASP A 185 -5.82 17.17 12.05
N ASP A 186 -6.78 16.91 11.16
CA ASP A 186 -7.34 15.58 10.90
C ASP A 186 -6.52 14.77 9.88
N ILE A 187 -5.62 15.43 9.14
CA ILE A 187 -4.95 14.85 7.98
C ILE A 187 -3.52 14.43 8.29
N LEU A 188 -3.12 13.29 7.76
CA LEU A 188 -1.74 12.82 7.78
C LEU A 188 -0.97 13.40 6.59
N VAL A 189 -1.57 13.35 5.41
CA VAL A 189 -0.97 13.90 4.19
C VAL A 189 -2.04 14.28 3.17
N TYR A 190 -1.83 15.39 2.49
CA TYR A 190 -2.60 15.81 1.34
C TYR A 190 -1.74 15.71 0.08
N THR A 191 -2.27 15.14 -1.00
CA THR A 191 -1.58 15.12 -2.28
C THR A 191 -2.46 15.62 -3.40
N GLU A 192 -1.81 16.30 -4.34
CA GLU A 192 -2.40 16.68 -5.62
C GLU A 192 -1.59 16.04 -6.73
N LYS A 193 -2.23 15.14 -7.47
CA LYS A 193 -1.65 14.55 -8.67
C LYS A 193 -2.67 14.63 -9.79
N ASP A 194 -2.32 15.38 -10.83
CA ASP A 194 -3.22 15.70 -11.94
C ASP A 194 -4.52 16.37 -11.44
N LYS A 195 -5.68 15.72 -11.64
CA LYS A 195 -6.98 16.18 -11.14
C LYS A 195 -7.35 15.59 -9.78
N ARG A 196 -6.54 14.69 -9.21
CA ARG A 196 -6.85 14.03 -7.95
C ARG A 196 -6.37 14.87 -6.79
N GLN A 197 -7.27 15.11 -5.84
CA GLN A 197 -7.02 15.84 -4.61
C GLN A 197 -7.26 14.87 -3.43
N GLU A 198 -6.26 14.04 -3.14
CA GLU A 198 -6.40 12.93 -2.19
C GLU A 198 -5.91 13.35 -0.80
N VAL A 199 -6.67 12.96 0.21
CA VAL A 199 -6.39 13.18 1.62
C VAL A 199 -6.25 11.81 2.28
N ILE A 200 -5.15 11.61 2.98
CA ILE A 200 -4.99 10.51 3.92
C ILE A 200 -5.26 11.05 5.31
N LEU A 201 -6.30 10.55 5.97
CA LEU A 201 -6.61 10.92 7.35
C LEU A 201 -5.60 10.31 8.31
N ARG A 202 -5.42 10.95 9.46
CA ARG A 202 -4.79 10.29 10.60
C ARG A 202 -5.57 9.03 10.98
N THR A 203 -4.86 8.03 11.50
CA THR A 203 -5.45 6.72 11.80
C THR A 203 -6.53 6.82 12.89
N ASP A 204 -6.29 7.60 13.94
CA ASP A 204 -7.26 7.85 15.02
C ASP A 204 -8.56 8.52 14.52
N ILE A 205 -8.43 9.49 13.62
CA ILE A 205 -9.58 10.17 13.00
C ILE A 205 -10.37 9.21 12.11
N ALA A 206 -9.68 8.40 11.30
CA ALA A 206 -10.31 7.41 10.43
C ALA A 206 -11.03 6.29 11.20
N GLU A 207 -10.79 6.14 12.50
CA GLU A 207 -11.41 5.13 13.36
C GLU A 207 -12.54 5.67 14.21
N THR A 208 -12.41 6.90 14.69
CA THR A 208 -13.33 7.46 15.69
C THR A 208 -14.44 8.32 15.10
N ARG A 209 -14.21 8.92 13.92
CA ARG A 209 -15.21 9.81 13.31
C ARG A 209 -16.18 9.05 12.42
N GLU A 210 -17.46 9.32 12.62
CA GLU A 210 -18.55 8.73 11.83
C GLU A 210 -18.83 9.57 10.57
N PRO A 211 -18.65 9.00 9.37
CA PRO A 211 -19.01 9.68 8.13
C PRO A 211 -20.51 9.67 7.88
N THR A 212 -21.01 10.66 7.15
CA THR A 212 -22.40 10.71 6.68
C THR A 212 -22.52 10.14 5.28
N ILE A 213 -23.66 9.54 4.94
CA ILE A 213 -23.93 9.09 3.57
C ILE A 213 -24.28 10.29 2.70
N ILE A 214 -23.67 10.37 1.52
CA ILE A 214 -23.90 11.40 0.53
C ILE A 214 -24.67 10.81 -0.64
N SER A 215 -25.82 11.41 -0.97
CA SER A 215 -26.66 11.05 -2.13
C SER A 215 -26.64 12.11 -3.23
N SER A 216 -26.19 13.33 -2.92
CA SER A 216 -26.06 14.47 -3.83
C SER A 216 -25.00 15.46 -3.32
N LEU A 217 -24.42 16.27 -4.21
CA LEU A 217 -23.39 17.28 -3.90
C LEU A 217 -23.88 18.72 -4.03
#